data_AF-A0A6B2RY01-F1
#
_entry.id   AF-A0A6B2RY01-F1
#
_cell.length_a   1.000
_cell.length_b   1.000
_cell.length_c   1.000
_cell.angle_alpha   90.00
_cell.angle_beta   90.00
_cell.angle_gamma   90.00
#
_symmetry.space_group_name_H-M   'P 1'
#
loop_
_entity.id
_entity.type
_entity.pdbx_description
1 polymer ?
#
loop_
_entity_poly.entity_id
_entity_poly.type
_entity_poly.pdbx_seq_one_letter_code
_entity_poly.pdbx_strand_id
1 'polypeptide(L)'
;MLADVHQHLWPPAFTELLRARTAAPYLDGWTLHLRGEPPYAVDPADHDIAARTALAHTDGLGLALVSLSSPLGIEYLPPAEAGPLLAAFHDGALALPAPFGVWASAGLVAPDPEALARTLDQGCAGLQLPATALLDEAGWAHCAPLLDTLARAGKPLFVHPGAAPPSDPGAPPWWPALVPYVQQLHASWFAFRAFGRPRHPRL
;
A
#
# COMPACT_ATOMS: atom_id res chain seq x y z
N MET A 1 -21.18 -7.50 11.38
CA MET A 1 -19.97 -6.74 11.73
C MET A 1 -19.70 -5.80 10.59
N LEU A 2 -19.67 -4.47 10.82
CA LEU A 2 -19.30 -3.51 9.78
C LEU A 2 -17.79 -3.53 9.62
N ALA A 3 -17.31 -3.60 8.37
CA ALA A 3 -15.89 -3.64 8.06
C ALA A 3 -15.56 -2.56 7.04
N ASP A 4 -14.56 -1.74 7.37
CA ASP A 4 -13.86 -0.90 6.40
C ASP A 4 -12.61 -1.65 5.94
N VAL A 5 -12.51 -1.92 4.65
CA VAL A 5 -11.40 -2.72 4.08
C VAL A 5 -10.28 -1.85 3.54
N HIS A 6 -10.42 -0.52 3.56
CA HIS A 6 -9.49 0.39 2.91
C HIS A 6 -9.33 1.68 3.70
N GLN A 7 -8.40 1.65 4.65
CA GLN A 7 -7.88 2.83 5.32
C GLN A 7 -6.38 2.99 5.11
N HIS A 8 -5.91 4.21 5.31
CA HIS A 8 -4.50 4.52 5.46
C HIS A 8 -4.25 5.16 6.82
N LEU A 9 -3.14 4.77 7.43
CA LEU A 9 -2.59 5.34 8.66
C LEU A 9 -1.07 5.17 8.61
N TRP A 10 -0.32 6.19 9.00
CA TRP A 10 1.14 6.16 9.00
C TRP A 10 1.67 6.13 10.43
N PRO A 11 2.23 4.99 10.88
CA PRO A 11 2.77 4.90 12.23
C PRO A 11 3.90 5.91 12.48
N PRO A 12 4.14 6.32 13.75
CA PRO A 12 5.17 7.31 14.07
C PRO A 12 6.57 6.95 13.56
N ALA A 13 7.03 5.71 13.78
CA ALA A 13 8.34 5.27 13.29
C ALA A 13 8.47 5.34 11.76
N PHE A 14 7.38 5.06 11.04
CA PHE A 14 7.33 5.16 9.59
C PHE A 14 7.43 6.61 9.11
N THR A 15 6.72 7.55 9.75
CA THR A 15 6.80 8.97 9.39
C THR A 15 8.17 9.58 9.68
N GLU A 16 8.84 9.18 10.76
CA GLU A 16 10.22 9.59 11.06
C GLU A 16 11.22 9.09 9.99
N LEU A 17 11.06 7.85 9.52
CA LEU A 17 11.89 7.34 8.43
C LEU A 17 11.64 8.10 7.13
N LEU A 18 10.39 8.48 6.83
CA LEU A 18 10.11 9.34 5.68
C LEU A 18 10.75 10.73 5.82
N ARG A 19 10.81 11.30 7.02
CA ARG A 19 11.50 12.59 7.27
C ARG A 19 13.01 12.51 7.13
N ALA A 20 13.59 11.36 7.49
CA ALA A 20 15.04 11.15 7.40
C ALA A 20 15.55 10.95 5.96
N ARG A 21 14.65 10.71 4.99
CA ARG A 21 15.01 10.51 3.59
C ARG A 21 15.35 11.84 2.91
N THR A 22 16.33 11.80 2.02
CA THR A 22 16.75 12.96 1.20
C THR A 22 16.24 12.87 -0.25
N ALA A 23 15.49 11.81 -0.59
CA ALA A 23 14.93 11.57 -1.92
C ALA A 23 13.52 11.00 -1.80
N ALA A 24 12.66 11.33 -2.78
CA ALA A 24 11.25 10.90 -2.78
C ALA A 24 11.10 9.38 -2.69
N PRO A 25 10.06 8.87 -1.98
CA PRO A 25 9.14 9.63 -1.14
C PRO A 25 9.79 10.11 0.15
N TYR A 26 9.53 11.35 0.56
CA TYR A 26 9.97 11.87 1.87
C TYR A 26 8.98 12.90 2.43
N LEU A 27 9.08 13.18 3.72
CA LEU A 27 8.32 14.23 4.41
C LEU A 27 9.24 15.39 4.78
N ASP A 28 8.86 16.62 4.44
CA ASP A 28 9.40 17.85 5.03
C ASP A 28 8.35 18.41 6.01
N GLY A 29 8.56 18.16 7.31
CA GLY A 29 7.52 18.34 8.32
C GLY A 29 6.32 17.41 8.06
N TRP A 30 5.24 17.97 7.53
CA TRP A 30 4.03 17.26 7.06
C TRP A 30 3.74 17.51 5.57
N THR A 31 4.67 18.11 4.84
CA THR A 31 4.60 18.18 3.39
C THR A 31 5.21 16.92 2.79
N LEU A 32 4.39 16.13 2.09
CA LEU A 32 4.80 14.93 1.37
C LEU A 32 5.35 15.31 0.01
N HIS A 33 6.55 14.81 -0.30
CA HIS A 33 7.19 14.94 -1.59
C HIS A 33 7.25 13.59 -2.29
N LEU A 34 6.61 13.50 -3.46
CA LEU A 34 6.61 12.33 -4.34
C LEU A 34 7.34 12.63 -5.65
N ARG A 35 7.69 11.58 -6.39
CA ARG A 35 8.38 11.73 -7.69
C ARG A 35 7.44 12.18 -8.81
N GLY A 36 6.20 11.69 -8.81
CA GLY A 36 5.23 11.91 -9.89
C GLY A 36 4.17 12.98 -9.61
N GLU A 37 4.08 13.44 -8.37
CA GLU A 37 2.98 14.29 -7.92
C GLU A 37 3.52 15.55 -7.24
N PRO A 38 2.81 16.69 -7.35
CA PRO A 38 3.20 17.90 -6.65
C PRO A 38 3.22 17.69 -5.13
N PRO A 39 4.01 18.48 -4.38
CA PRO A 39 4.01 18.39 -2.92
C PRO A 39 2.61 18.52 -2.34
N TYR A 40 2.28 17.66 -1.38
CA TYR A 40 0.98 17.58 -0.75
C TYR A 40 1.10 17.83 0.75
N ALA A 41 0.27 18.73 1.29
CA ALA A 41 0.20 18.97 2.72
C ALA A 41 -0.66 17.88 3.36
N VAL A 42 -0.02 16.99 4.12
CA VAL A 42 -0.68 15.92 4.87
C VAL A 42 -1.20 16.49 6.18
N ASP A 43 -2.44 16.18 6.54
CA ASP A 43 -2.96 16.52 7.86
C ASP A 43 -2.45 15.51 8.90
N PRO A 44 -1.66 15.91 9.92
CA PRO A 44 -1.27 15.01 11.01
C PRO A 44 -2.47 14.35 11.71
N ALA A 45 -3.63 15.01 11.76
CA ALA A 45 -4.82 14.49 12.42
C ALA A 45 -5.36 13.22 11.75
N ASP A 46 -5.13 13.05 10.44
CA ASP A 46 -5.49 11.83 9.72
C ASP A 46 -4.66 10.62 10.18
N HIS A 47 -3.57 10.84 10.90
CA HIS A 47 -2.68 9.81 11.42
C HIS A 47 -2.67 9.73 12.96
N ASP A 48 -3.55 10.46 13.64
CA ASP A 48 -3.71 10.35 15.09
C ASP A 48 -4.44 9.04 15.45
N ILE A 49 -3.70 8.10 16.03
CA ILE A 49 -4.20 6.76 16.34
C ILE A 49 -5.40 6.81 17.30
N ALA A 50 -5.37 7.69 18.31
CA ALA A 50 -6.44 7.75 19.31
C ALA A 50 -7.73 8.30 18.71
N ALA A 51 -7.64 9.38 17.92
CA ALA A 51 -8.76 9.97 17.20
C ALA A 51 -9.34 8.98 16.19
N ARG A 52 -8.49 8.31 15.41
CA ARG A 52 -8.91 7.29 14.43
C ARG A 52 -9.58 6.09 15.10
N THR A 53 -9.10 5.66 16.27
CA THR A 53 -9.73 4.59 17.07
C THR A 53 -11.12 5.01 17.56
N ALA A 54 -11.23 6.22 18.13
CA ALA A 54 -12.50 6.75 18.61
C ALA A 54 -13.53 6.93 17.48
N LEU A 55 -13.09 7.38 16.30
CA LEU A 55 -13.91 7.48 15.10
C LEU A 55 -14.42 6.10 14.67
N ALA A 56 -13.53 5.11 14.55
CA ALA A 56 -13.91 3.75 14.18
C ALA A 56 -14.96 3.15 15.12
N HIS A 57 -14.85 3.40 16.43
CA HIS A 57 -15.87 2.98 17.39
C HIS A 57 -17.19 3.74 17.23
N THR A 58 -17.14 5.05 16.99
CA THR A 58 -18.33 5.88 16.77
C THR A 58 -19.09 5.44 15.52
N ASP A 59 -18.36 5.06 14.46
CA ASP A 59 -18.91 4.53 13.21
C ASP A 59 -19.38 3.06 13.34
N GLY A 60 -19.14 2.41 14.49
CA GLY A 60 -19.53 1.03 14.74
C GLY A 60 -18.72 -0.01 13.93
N LEU A 61 -17.49 0.34 13.52
CA LEU A 61 -16.60 -0.57 12.81
C LEU A 61 -16.17 -1.71 13.75
N GLY A 62 -16.41 -2.94 13.32
CA GLY A 62 -15.85 -4.12 13.97
C GLY A 62 -14.52 -4.56 13.39
N LEU A 63 -14.14 -4.00 12.22
CA LEU A 63 -12.85 -4.17 11.58
C LEU A 63 -12.53 -2.94 10.71
N ALA A 64 -11.31 -2.42 10.81
CA ALA A 64 -10.79 -1.39 9.91
C ALA A 64 -9.41 -1.82 9.38
N LEU A 65 -9.32 -2.22 8.11
CA LEU A 65 -8.06 -2.66 7.52
C LEU A 65 -7.25 -1.46 7.03
N VAL A 66 -6.08 -1.27 7.63
CA VAL A 66 -5.10 -0.28 7.20
C VAL A 66 -4.15 -0.88 6.17
N SER A 67 -3.76 -0.07 5.21
CA SER A 67 -2.84 -0.45 4.14
C SER A 67 -1.79 0.64 3.95
N LEU A 68 -0.61 0.24 3.49
CA LEU A 68 0.40 1.20 3.04
C LEU A 68 -0.19 2.02 1.90
N SER A 69 0.09 3.31 1.85
CA SER A 69 -0.30 4.12 0.70
C SER A 69 0.60 3.77 -0.50
N SER A 70 0.20 2.82 -1.35
CA SER A 70 0.96 2.42 -2.55
C SER A 70 1.38 3.56 -3.50
N PRO A 71 0.68 4.70 -3.57
CA PRO A 71 1.16 5.83 -4.35
C PRO A 71 2.46 6.48 -3.82
N LEU A 72 2.86 6.20 -2.58
CA LEU A 72 4.17 6.58 -2.07
C LEU A 72 5.31 5.96 -2.90
N GLY A 73 5.07 4.81 -3.53
CA GLY A 73 6.05 4.11 -4.37
C GLY A 73 7.17 3.42 -3.59
N ILE A 74 6.99 3.19 -2.29
CA ILE A 74 7.97 2.54 -1.41
C ILE A 74 8.28 1.12 -1.90
N GLU A 75 7.28 0.43 -2.42
CA GLU A 75 7.40 -0.91 -2.98
C GLU A 75 8.42 -0.98 -4.12
N TYR A 76 8.66 0.13 -4.82
CA TYR A 76 9.60 0.22 -5.95
C TYR A 76 10.98 0.76 -5.58
N LEU A 77 11.23 1.08 -4.31
CA LEU A 77 12.55 1.52 -3.86
C LEU A 77 13.56 0.36 -3.86
N PRO A 78 14.88 0.65 -3.95
CA PRO A 78 15.92 -0.35 -3.72
C PRO A 78 15.71 -1.08 -2.39
N PRO A 79 16.02 -2.38 -2.27
CA PRO A 79 15.74 -3.15 -1.05
C PRO A 79 16.29 -2.55 0.24
N ALA A 80 17.48 -1.95 0.19
CA ALA A 80 18.12 -1.29 1.34
C ALA A 80 17.35 -0.04 1.81
N GLU A 81 16.58 0.60 0.93
CA GLU A 81 15.74 1.76 1.24
C GLU A 81 14.30 1.36 1.59
N ALA A 82 13.73 0.39 0.86
CA ALA A 82 12.36 -0.08 1.07
C ALA A 82 12.22 -0.86 2.39
N GLY A 83 13.19 -1.72 2.70
CA GLY A 83 13.12 -2.65 3.84
C GLY A 83 12.81 -1.97 5.17
N PRO A 84 13.57 -0.95 5.60
CA PRO A 84 13.30 -0.23 6.84
C PRO A 84 11.93 0.43 6.89
N LEU A 85 11.47 1.01 5.76
CA LEU A 85 10.15 1.65 5.67
C LEU A 85 9.02 0.63 5.78
N LEU A 86 9.11 -0.48 5.04
CA LEU A 86 8.12 -1.55 5.09
C LEU A 86 8.03 -2.13 6.51
N ALA A 87 9.17 -2.45 7.12
CA ALA A 87 9.22 -2.94 8.50
C ALA A 87 8.57 -1.97 9.49
N ALA A 88 8.93 -0.69 9.44
CA ALA A 88 8.35 0.32 10.32
C ALA A 88 6.84 0.52 10.11
N PHE A 89 6.36 0.39 8.86
CA PHE A 89 4.92 0.37 8.58
C PHE A 89 4.25 -0.85 9.20
N HIS A 90 4.74 -2.07 8.94
CA HIS A 90 4.14 -3.30 9.45
C HIS A 90 4.16 -3.36 10.97
N ASP A 91 5.30 -3.08 11.61
CA ASP A 91 5.44 -3.11 13.07
C ASP A 91 4.46 -2.14 13.74
N GLY A 92 4.36 -0.92 13.21
CA GLY A 92 3.46 0.09 13.75
C GLY A 92 1.98 -0.20 13.47
N ALA A 93 1.66 -0.72 12.28
CA ALA A 93 0.29 -1.03 11.88
C ALA A 93 -0.25 -2.25 12.64
N LEU A 94 0.57 -3.29 12.85
CA LEU A 94 0.19 -4.50 13.59
C LEU A 94 0.04 -4.23 15.10
N ALA A 95 0.65 -3.15 15.61
CA ALA A 95 0.52 -2.71 17.00
C ALA A 95 -0.71 -1.80 17.24
N LEU A 96 -1.49 -1.47 16.20
CA LEU A 96 -2.69 -0.65 16.37
C LEU A 96 -3.74 -1.36 17.25
N PRO A 97 -4.50 -0.63 18.08
CA PRO A 97 -5.56 -1.23 18.88
C PRO A 97 -6.71 -1.73 18.00
N ALA A 98 -7.59 -2.56 18.58
CA ALA A 98 -8.87 -2.85 17.94
C ALA A 98 -9.62 -1.54 17.59
N PRO A 99 -10.34 -1.46 16.46
CA PRO A 99 -10.68 -2.55 15.55
C PRO A 99 -9.71 -2.71 14.36
N PHE A 100 -8.48 -2.18 14.42
CA PHE A 100 -7.61 -2.17 13.26
C PHE A 100 -7.05 -3.56 12.91
N GLY A 101 -6.95 -3.84 11.61
CA GLY A 101 -6.16 -4.93 11.03
C GLY A 101 -5.32 -4.41 9.87
N VAL A 102 -4.46 -5.24 9.28
CA VAL A 102 -3.41 -4.74 8.36
C VAL A 102 -3.37 -5.53 7.05
N TRP A 103 -3.23 -4.82 5.94
CA TRP A 103 -2.76 -5.38 4.67
C TRP A 103 -1.23 -5.37 4.63
N ALA A 104 -0.61 -6.52 4.36
CA ALA A 104 0.82 -6.57 4.14
C ALA A 104 1.18 -5.84 2.84
N SER A 105 2.28 -5.08 2.81
CA SER A 105 2.95 -4.64 1.59
C SER A 105 4.29 -5.36 1.40
N ALA A 106 4.80 -5.42 0.17
CA ALA A 106 6.05 -6.10 -0.14
C ALA A 106 6.89 -5.27 -1.12
N GLY A 107 8.22 -5.42 -1.03
CA GLY A 107 9.13 -4.85 -2.02
C GLY A 107 8.99 -5.55 -3.38
N LEU A 108 9.04 -4.77 -4.45
CA LEU A 108 8.86 -5.21 -5.83
C LEU A 108 10.15 -5.20 -6.65
N VAL A 109 11.21 -4.52 -6.22
CA VAL A 109 12.51 -4.58 -6.94
C VAL A 109 13.13 -5.97 -6.87
N ALA A 110 13.06 -6.60 -5.70
CA ALA A 110 13.48 -7.97 -5.46
C ALA A 110 12.42 -8.67 -4.59
N PRO A 111 11.35 -9.22 -5.20
CA PRO A 111 10.26 -9.86 -4.46
C PRO A 111 10.77 -11.00 -3.56
N ASP A 112 10.49 -10.91 -2.27
CA ASP A 112 10.88 -11.91 -1.26
C ASP A 112 9.63 -12.65 -0.73
N PRO A 113 9.33 -13.85 -1.25
CA PRO A 113 8.19 -14.64 -0.80
C PRO A 113 8.32 -15.14 0.65
N GLU A 114 9.54 -15.36 1.15
CA GLU A 114 9.73 -15.81 2.53
C GLU A 114 9.49 -14.68 3.53
N ALA A 115 9.93 -13.46 3.20
CA ALA A 115 9.58 -12.28 3.99
C ALA A 115 8.07 -12.05 4.01
N LEU A 116 7.40 -12.16 2.86
CA LEU A 116 5.94 -12.06 2.82
C LEU A 116 5.27 -13.12 3.70
N ALA A 117 5.70 -14.38 3.64
CA ALA A 117 5.13 -15.44 4.48
C ALA A 117 5.23 -15.08 5.97
N ARG A 118 6.39 -14.61 6.44
CA ARG A 118 6.59 -14.16 7.83
C ARG A 118 5.64 -13.01 8.19
N THR A 119 5.48 -12.02 7.32
CA THR A 119 4.57 -10.88 7.55
C THR A 119 3.09 -11.31 7.59
N LEU A 120 2.70 -12.28 6.76
CA LEU A 120 1.34 -12.84 6.79
C LEU A 120 1.07 -13.61 8.09
N ASP A 121 2.06 -14.34 8.60
CA ASP A 121 1.97 -15.11 9.86
C ASP A 121 1.88 -14.21 11.10
N GLN A 122 2.34 -12.95 11.01
CA GLN A 122 2.16 -11.94 12.06
C GLN A 122 0.72 -11.43 12.20
N GLY A 123 -0.20 -11.85 11.33
CA GLY A 123 -1.63 -11.54 11.44
C GLY A 123 -2.18 -10.60 10.36
N CYS A 124 -1.41 -10.28 9.32
CA CYS A 124 -1.93 -9.49 8.20
C CYS A 124 -3.13 -10.20 7.53
N ALA A 125 -4.15 -9.42 7.15
CA ALA A 125 -5.37 -9.91 6.51
C ALA A 125 -5.09 -10.52 5.14
N GLY A 126 -4.13 -9.95 4.41
CA GLY A 126 -3.68 -10.40 3.09
C GLY A 126 -2.54 -9.53 2.58
N LEU A 127 -2.36 -9.48 1.27
CA LEU A 127 -1.33 -8.66 0.61
C LEU A 127 -1.99 -7.54 -0.18
N GLN A 128 -1.48 -6.32 -0.05
CA GLN A 128 -1.70 -5.24 -0.99
C GLN A 128 -0.56 -5.19 -2.00
N LEU A 129 -0.91 -5.04 -3.29
CA LEU A 129 0.03 -4.65 -4.33
C LEU A 129 -0.45 -3.39 -5.07
N PRO A 130 0.48 -2.51 -5.51
CA PRO A 130 0.13 -1.42 -6.39
C PRO A 130 -0.37 -1.96 -7.75
N ALA A 131 -1.42 -1.37 -8.29
CA ALA A 131 -2.02 -1.71 -9.58
C ALA A 131 -0.99 -1.63 -10.72
N THR A 132 -0.02 -0.71 -10.59
CA THR A 132 1.10 -0.55 -11.52
C THR A 132 2.02 -1.77 -11.62
N ALA A 133 1.99 -2.69 -10.65
CA ALA A 133 2.74 -3.94 -10.70
C ALA A 133 2.02 -5.05 -11.48
N LEU A 134 0.73 -4.85 -11.79
CA LEU A 134 -0.17 -5.89 -12.32
C LEU A 134 -0.88 -5.44 -13.60
N LEU A 135 -0.19 -4.66 -14.44
CA LEU A 135 -0.77 -4.05 -15.66
C LEU A 135 -0.74 -4.98 -16.89
N ASP A 136 0.12 -5.99 -16.89
CA ASP A 136 0.36 -6.87 -18.03
C ASP A 136 0.91 -8.24 -17.59
N GLU A 137 1.13 -9.14 -18.56
CA GLU A 137 1.67 -10.48 -18.32
C GLU A 137 3.01 -10.46 -17.59
N ALA A 138 3.90 -9.52 -17.95
CA ALA A 138 5.22 -9.41 -17.35
C ALA A 138 5.15 -9.01 -15.87
N GLY A 139 4.28 -8.05 -15.52
CA GLY A 139 4.01 -7.66 -14.14
C GLY A 139 3.45 -8.81 -13.30
N TRP A 140 2.51 -9.58 -13.86
CA TRP A 140 1.99 -10.78 -13.20
C TRP A 140 3.06 -11.87 -13.01
N ALA A 141 3.91 -12.11 -14.02
CA ALA A 141 5.02 -13.05 -13.92
C ALA A 141 6.04 -12.60 -12.86
N HIS A 142 6.34 -11.31 -12.79
CA HIS A 142 7.25 -10.72 -11.81
C HIS A 142 6.70 -10.84 -10.38
N CYS A 143 5.41 -10.59 -10.17
CA CYS A 143 4.77 -10.70 -8.86
C CYS A 143 4.42 -12.14 -8.46
N ALA A 144 4.55 -13.11 -9.37
CA ALA A 144 4.11 -14.49 -9.16
C ALA A 144 4.65 -15.14 -7.87
N PRO A 145 5.93 -14.97 -7.46
CA PRO A 145 6.41 -15.57 -6.21
C PRO A 145 5.65 -15.10 -4.96
N LEU A 146 5.29 -13.81 -4.90
CA LEU A 146 4.49 -13.24 -3.81
C LEU A 146 3.05 -13.77 -3.85
N LEU A 147 2.46 -13.79 -5.05
CA LEU A 147 1.09 -14.25 -5.27
C LEU A 147 0.92 -15.74 -5.01
N ASP A 148 1.91 -16.56 -5.36
CA ASP A 148 1.95 -17.99 -5.05
C ASP A 148 2.00 -18.23 -3.53
N THR A 149 2.75 -17.39 -2.80
CA THR A 149 2.80 -17.41 -1.34
C THR A 149 1.46 -17.02 -0.72
N LEU A 150 0.86 -15.93 -1.22
CA LEU A 150 -0.45 -15.46 -0.79
C LEU A 150 -1.55 -16.51 -1.03
N ALA A 151 -1.55 -17.14 -2.21
CA ALA A 151 -2.50 -18.17 -2.58
C ALA A 151 -2.34 -19.45 -1.73
N ARG A 152 -1.12 -19.83 -1.35
CA ARG A 152 -0.86 -20.93 -0.40
C ARG A 152 -1.38 -20.60 1.00
N ALA A 153 -1.24 -19.35 1.43
CA ALA A 153 -1.79 -18.87 2.71
C ALA A 153 -3.33 -18.75 2.70
N GLY A 154 -3.97 -18.84 1.52
CA GLY A 154 -5.42 -18.71 1.38
C GLY A 154 -5.94 -17.32 1.74
N LYS A 155 -5.11 -16.28 1.58
CA LYS A 155 -5.43 -14.89 1.95
C LYS A 155 -5.74 -14.03 0.72
N PRO A 156 -6.56 -12.98 0.86
CA PRO A 156 -6.96 -12.10 -0.25
C PRO A 156 -5.81 -11.22 -0.75
N LEU A 157 -5.90 -10.85 -2.03
CA LEU A 157 -5.11 -9.78 -2.66
C LEU A 157 -5.95 -8.50 -2.70
N PHE A 158 -5.37 -7.40 -2.23
CA PHE A 158 -5.91 -6.05 -2.39
C PHE A 158 -5.08 -5.29 -3.45
N VAL A 159 -5.71 -4.81 -4.51
CA VAL A 159 -5.03 -4.03 -5.56
C VAL A 159 -5.36 -2.56 -5.38
N HIS A 160 -4.37 -1.75 -5.06
CA HIS A 160 -4.51 -0.31 -4.78
C HIS A 160 -3.84 0.51 -5.89
N PRO A 161 -4.28 1.74 -6.21
CA PRO A 161 -3.48 2.63 -7.08
C PRO A 161 -2.01 2.72 -6.65
N GLY A 162 -1.12 2.71 -7.62
CA GLY A 162 0.33 2.87 -7.42
C GLY A 162 0.79 4.29 -7.65
N ALA A 163 2.10 4.51 -7.62
CA ALA A 163 2.70 5.81 -7.92
C ALA A 163 2.28 6.28 -9.33
N ALA A 164 1.78 7.52 -9.43
CA ALA A 164 1.46 8.12 -10.72
C ALA A 164 2.74 8.54 -11.47
N PRO A 165 2.73 8.54 -12.81
CA PRO A 165 3.74 9.25 -13.58
C PRO A 165 3.68 10.76 -13.29
N PRO A 166 4.79 11.50 -13.52
CA PRO A 166 4.79 12.96 -13.45
C PRO A 166 3.62 13.58 -14.21
N SER A 167 2.85 14.42 -13.53
CA SER A 167 1.77 15.18 -14.17
C SER A 167 2.34 16.27 -15.08
N ASP A 168 1.61 16.59 -16.15
CA ASP A 168 1.96 17.71 -17.02
C ASP A 168 1.98 19.04 -16.25
N PRO A 169 2.87 19.99 -16.61
CA PRO A 169 2.87 21.32 -16.00
C PRO A 169 1.49 21.98 -16.08
N GLY A 170 0.97 22.43 -14.94
CA GLY A 170 -0.34 23.08 -14.85
C GLY A 170 -1.52 22.14 -14.63
N ALA A 171 -1.30 20.82 -14.55
CA ALA A 171 -2.34 19.88 -14.11
C ALA A 171 -2.78 20.21 -12.66
N PRO A 172 -4.08 20.11 -12.34
CA PRO A 172 -4.56 20.38 -11.00
C PRO A 172 -4.07 19.32 -10.01
N PRO A 173 -3.91 19.65 -8.72
CA PRO A 173 -3.33 18.74 -7.72
C PRO A 173 -4.14 17.45 -7.50
N TRP A 174 -5.44 17.45 -7.81
CA TRP A 174 -6.29 16.25 -7.72
C TRP A 174 -6.16 15.32 -8.93
N TRP A 175 -5.46 15.73 -10.00
CA TRP A 175 -5.40 14.99 -11.28
C TRP A 175 -4.87 13.56 -11.15
N PRO A 176 -3.75 13.30 -10.44
CA PRO A 176 -3.24 11.94 -10.26
C PRO A 176 -4.29 10.96 -9.72
N ALA A 177 -5.05 11.42 -8.72
CA ALA A 177 -6.06 10.63 -8.02
C ALA A 177 -7.27 10.29 -8.90
N LEU A 178 -7.67 11.18 -9.82
CA LEU A 178 -8.85 10.97 -10.65
C LEU A 178 -8.55 10.39 -12.03
N VAL A 179 -7.32 10.51 -12.52
CA VAL A 179 -6.96 10.10 -13.88
C VAL A 179 -5.99 8.90 -13.88
N PRO A 180 -4.68 9.02 -13.60
CA PRO A 180 -3.78 7.88 -13.52
C PRO A 180 -4.26 6.76 -12.59
N TYR A 181 -4.71 7.06 -11.37
CA TYR A 181 -5.09 6.02 -10.41
C TYR A 181 -6.26 5.16 -10.90
N VAL A 182 -7.28 5.80 -11.48
CA VAL A 182 -8.44 5.11 -12.04
C VAL A 182 -8.05 4.27 -13.26
N GLN A 183 -7.20 4.82 -14.13
CA GLN A 183 -6.68 4.10 -15.30
C GLN A 183 -5.85 2.88 -14.91
N GLN A 184 -4.99 2.99 -13.88
CA GLN A 184 -4.21 1.87 -13.36
C GLN A 184 -5.11 0.74 -12.85
N LEU A 185 -6.14 1.06 -12.06
CA LEU A 185 -7.08 0.07 -11.56
C LEU A 185 -7.83 -0.61 -12.71
N HIS A 186 -8.34 0.17 -13.67
CA HIS A 186 -9.02 -0.36 -14.84
C HIS A 186 -8.11 -1.32 -15.64
N ALA A 187 -6.88 -0.92 -15.93
CA ALA A 187 -5.91 -1.76 -16.63
C ALA A 187 -5.59 -3.05 -15.84
N SER A 188 -5.32 -2.92 -14.53
CA SER A 188 -5.03 -4.07 -13.67
C SER A 188 -6.18 -5.07 -13.59
N TRP A 189 -7.43 -4.60 -13.66
CA TRP A 189 -8.60 -5.46 -13.69
C TRP A 189 -8.63 -6.33 -14.95
N PHE A 190 -8.38 -5.75 -16.12
CA PHE A 190 -8.33 -6.52 -17.36
C PHE A 190 -7.11 -7.44 -17.43
N ALA A 191 -5.95 -6.98 -16.95
CA ALA A 191 -4.76 -7.82 -16.83
C ALA A 191 -4.99 -9.00 -15.87
N PHE A 192 -5.69 -8.79 -14.76
CA PHE A 192 -6.12 -9.87 -13.88
C PHE A 192 -6.98 -10.89 -14.62
N ARG A 193 -7.96 -10.44 -15.42
CA ARG A 193 -8.81 -11.34 -16.19
C ARG A 193 -8.04 -12.15 -17.24
N ALA A 194 -7.04 -11.53 -17.87
CA ALA A 194 -6.25 -12.16 -18.94
C ALA A 194 -5.13 -13.08 -18.41
N PHE A 195 -4.42 -12.67 -17.35
CA PHE A 195 -3.18 -13.31 -16.91
C PHE A 195 -3.26 -13.82 -15.47
N GLY A 196 -3.85 -13.03 -14.57
CA GLY A 196 -3.93 -13.36 -13.15
C GLY A 196 -4.86 -14.54 -12.84
N ARG A 197 -6.12 -14.50 -13.31
CA ARG A 197 -7.13 -15.55 -13.06
C ARG A 197 -6.74 -16.92 -13.63
N PRO A 198 -6.18 -17.04 -14.85
CA PRO A 198 -5.66 -18.33 -15.33
C PRO A 198 -4.53 -18.90 -14.47
N ARG A 199 -3.60 -18.05 -14.01
CA ARG A 199 -2.46 -18.47 -13.20
C ARG A 199 -2.83 -18.79 -11.75
N HIS A 200 -3.74 -18.01 -11.17
CA HIS A 200 -4.18 -18.13 -9.79
C HIS A 200 -5.71 -18.27 -9.72
N PRO A 201 -6.27 -19.45 -10.02
CA PRO A 201 -7.72 -19.63 -10.15
C PRO A 201 -8.53 -19.31 -8.89
N ARG A 202 -7.89 -19.32 -7.72
CA ARG A 202 -8.51 -19.09 -6.40
C ARG A 202 -8.20 -17.73 -5.78
N LEU A 203 -7.37 -16.90 -6.42
CA LEU A 203 -7.17 -15.50 -5.99
C LEU A 203 -8.30 -14.60 -6.45
#